data_AF-A0A9P9CXF8-F1
#
_entry.id   AF-A0A9P9CXF8-F1
#
_cell.length_a   1.000
_cell.length_b   1.000
_cell.length_c   1.000
_cell.angle_alpha   90.00
_cell.angle_beta   90.00
_cell.angle_gamma   90.00
#
_symmetry.space_group_name_H-M   'P 1'
#
loop_
_entity.id
_entity.type
_entity.pdbx_description
1 polymer ?
#
loop_
_entity_poly.entity_id
_entity_poly.type
_entity_poly.pdbx_seq_one_letter_code
_entity_poly.pdbx_strand_id
1 'polypeptide(L)'
;DQVFLVIDALDECLDQTCRNLLSTLAVVQKETGMKILATSRYNTVEFTQSFEQAVVLEIRAKESDVKTALNGQREKLSGCVRNDLQLWIEVKERIATAIDGMFVLAEPLLDSLRGSYSPRDVEDKLDAFEKSTDKLSTVYKAAVDRIDRRLETRDMARRVLSWIIHARRVLTCQELQHALSVRAASLPFQRQLDKRDLIINLSEVVALCAGLVLISPESNTVQLMHHTARMFFEDSSQQPDWVFLAQTDITNVCVTYLSFDVFKNGPCLTDDEFSERLRLNPLYGYAALYWGEH
;
A
#
# COMPACT_ATOMS: atom_id res chain seq x y z
N ASP A 1 27.63 -21.61 18.43
CA ASP A 1 26.31 -20.98 18.24
C ASP A 1 25.90 -21.04 16.78
N GLN A 2 24.62 -21.22 16.50
CA GLN A 2 24.07 -21.19 15.14
C GLN A 2 23.64 -19.77 14.81
N VAL A 3 24.13 -19.24 13.70
CA VAL A 3 23.76 -17.93 13.16
C VAL A 3 22.75 -18.11 12.04
N PHE A 4 21.70 -17.29 12.07
CA PHE A 4 20.66 -17.25 11.04
C PHE A 4 20.61 -15.84 10.44
N LEU A 5 20.52 -15.78 9.11
CA LEU A 5 20.33 -14.54 8.36
C LEU A 5 19.03 -14.65 7.56
N VAL A 6 18.15 -13.67 7.75
CA VAL A 6 16.90 -13.54 6.98
C VAL A 6 17.02 -12.29 6.11
N ILE A 7 16.83 -12.46 4.80
CA ILE A 7 16.84 -11.38 3.81
C ILE A 7 15.43 -11.28 3.26
N ASP A 8 14.76 -10.17 3.52
CA ASP A 8 13.44 -9.91 2.97
C ASP A 8 13.55 -9.11 1.66
N ALA A 9 12.74 -9.48 0.67
CA ALA A 9 12.62 -8.85 -0.64
C ALA A 9 13.96 -8.65 -1.37
N LEU A 10 14.71 -9.75 -1.60
CA LEU A 10 16.02 -9.73 -2.26
C LEU A 10 15.98 -9.05 -3.65
N ASP A 11 14.86 -9.12 -4.35
CA ASP A 11 14.66 -8.50 -5.66
C ASP A 11 14.53 -6.97 -5.64
N GLU A 12 14.43 -6.34 -4.47
CA GLU A 12 14.52 -4.87 -4.33
C GLU A 12 15.98 -4.37 -4.34
N CYS A 13 16.95 -5.28 -4.28
CA CYS A 13 18.36 -4.94 -4.37
C CYS A 13 18.78 -4.75 -5.84
N LEU A 14 19.49 -3.65 -6.14
CA LEU A 14 20.07 -3.42 -7.47
C LEU A 14 20.98 -4.58 -7.87
N ASP A 15 20.86 -5.07 -9.11
CA ASP A 15 21.52 -6.29 -9.62
C ASP A 15 23.01 -6.41 -9.22
N GLN A 16 23.79 -5.34 -9.38
CA GLN A 16 25.22 -5.39 -9.07
C GLN A 16 25.49 -5.51 -7.56
N THR A 17 24.72 -4.81 -6.73
CA THR A 17 24.81 -4.89 -5.28
C THR A 17 24.35 -6.26 -4.79
N CYS A 18 23.28 -6.79 -5.39
CA CYS A 18 22.74 -8.11 -5.08
C CYS A 18 23.79 -9.21 -5.34
N ARG A 19 24.43 -9.22 -6.52
CA ARG A 19 25.49 -10.19 -6.84
C ARG A 19 26.70 -10.12 -5.89
N ASN A 20 27.14 -8.91 -5.54
CA ASN A 20 28.24 -8.72 -4.60
C ASN A 20 27.86 -9.20 -3.18
N LEU A 21 26.62 -8.96 -2.75
CA LEU A 21 26.10 -9.44 -1.48
C LEU A 21 26.04 -10.97 -1.46
N LEU A 22 25.42 -11.59 -2.47
CA LEU A 22 25.24 -13.04 -2.53
C LEU A 22 26.58 -13.79 -2.59
N SER A 23 27.54 -13.30 -3.37
CA SER A 23 28.89 -13.90 -3.42
C SER A 23 29.60 -13.83 -2.07
N THR A 24 29.51 -12.69 -1.37
CA THR A 24 30.08 -12.54 -0.02
C THR A 24 29.41 -13.48 0.97
N LEU A 25 28.07 -13.55 0.95
CA LEU A 25 27.29 -14.43 1.83
C LEU A 25 27.60 -15.91 1.58
N ALA A 26 27.84 -16.32 0.33
CA ALA A 26 28.21 -17.68 -0.01
C ALA A 26 29.57 -18.08 0.60
N VAL A 27 30.55 -17.17 0.61
CA VAL A 27 31.85 -17.40 1.28
C VAL A 27 31.65 -17.55 2.78
N VAL A 28 30.94 -16.59 3.41
CA VAL A 28 30.69 -16.60 4.86
C VAL A 28 29.92 -17.86 5.28
N GLN A 29 28.93 -18.28 4.50
CA GLN A 29 28.14 -19.48 4.77
C GLN A 29 29.01 -20.74 4.76
N LYS A 30 29.96 -20.86 3.83
CA LYS A 30 30.90 -21.99 3.75
C LYS A 30 31.86 -22.04 4.94
N GLU A 31 32.34 -20.88 5.41
CA GLU A 31 33.28 -20.82 6.52
C GLU A 31 32.62 -21.01 7.90
N THR A 32 31.40 -20.52 8.05
CA THR A 32 30.73 -20.43 9.37
C THR A 32 29.59 -21.43 9.57
N GLY A 33 29.06 -22.01 8.48
CA GLY A 33 27.86 -22.84 8.52
C GLY A 33 26.56 -22.06 8.77
N MET A 34 26.56 -20.74 8.58
CA MET A 34 25.39 -19.87 8.72
C MET A 34 24.19 -20.36 7.90
N LYS A 35 22.98 -20.22 8.45
CA LYS A 35 21.73 -20.55 7.76
C LYS A 35 21.12 -19.29 7.16
N ILE A 36 20.80 -19.31 5.88
CA ILE A 36 20.28 -18.16 5.15
C ILE A 36 18.88 -18.49 4.65
N LEU A 37 17.93 -17.60 4.90
CA LEU A 37 16.60 -17.57 4.31
C LEU A 37 16.45 -16.27 3.54
N ALA A 38 16.01 -16.34 2.28
CA ALA A 38 15.75 -15.16 1.47
C ALA A 38 14.35 -15.25 0.85
N THR A 39 13.64 -14.12 0.76
CA THR A 39 12.39 -13.98 0.02
C THR A 39 12.64 -13.18 -1.27
N SER A 40 11.94 -13.51 -2.36
CA SER A 40 12.06 -12.82 -3.65
C SER A 40 10.83 -13.07 -4.51
N ARG A 41 10.39 -12.07 -5.30
CA ARG A 41 9.23 -12.17 -6.21
C ARG A 41 9.53 -12.90 -7.53
N TYR A 42 10.69 -12.62 -8.11
CA TYR A 42 11.12 -13.16 -9.39
C TYR A 42 12.64 -13.20 -9.45
N ASN A 43 13.15 -14.10 -10.29
CA ASN A 43 14.56 -14.20 -10.64
C ASN A 43 15.46 -14.72 -9.50
N THR A 44 15.25 -15.97 -9.12
CA THR A 44 16.15 -16.73 -8.23
C THR A 44 17.45 -17.16 -8.91
N VAL A 45 17.70 -16.76 -10.16
CA VAL A 45 18.85 -17.25 -10.95
C VAL A 45 20.17 -16.87 -10.27
N GLU A 46 20.34 -15.61 -9.85
CA GLU A 46 21.57 -15.16 -9.19
C GLU A 46 21.75 -15.83 -7.81
N PHE A 47 20.64 -16.06 -7.10
CA PHE A 47 20.63 -16.77 -5.82
C PHE A 47 20.98 -18.25 -5.97
N THR A 48 20.36 -18.94 -6.93
CA THR A 48 20.59 -20.37 -7.22
C THR A 48 21.96 -20.63 -7.83
N GLN A 49 22.52 -19.67 -8.58
CA GLN A 49 23.92 -19.71 -9.02
C GLN A 49 24.91 -19.59 -7.85
N SER A 50 24.61 -18.70 -6.89
CA SER A 50 25.49 -18.50 -5.72
C SER A 50 25.32 -19.61 -4.67
N PHE A 51 24.13 -20.22 -4.62
CA PHE A 51 23.73 -21.24 -3.65
C PHE A 51 23.09 -22.44 -4.35
N GLU A 52 23.91 -23.25 -5.04
CA GLU A 52 23.46 -24.42 -5.82
C GLU A 52 22.64 -25.45 -5.00
N GLN A 53 22.85 -25.51 -3.68
CA GLN A 53 22.14 -26.41 -2.76
C GLN A 53 20.93 -25.76 -2.07
N ALA A 54 20.56 -24.54 -2.45
CA ALA A 54 19.43 -23.85 -1.85
C ALA A 54 18.11 -24.56 -2.16
N VAL A 55 17.28 -24.72 -1.13
CA VAL A 55 15.90 -25.17 -1.29
C VAL A 55 15.06 -23.96 -1.70
N VAL A 56 14.47 -24.04 -2.89
CA VAL A 56 13.51 -23.03 -3.36
C VAL A 56 12.11 -23.50 -3.00
N LEU A 57 11.40 -22.66 -2.25
CA LEU A 57 10.00 -22.89 -1.90
C LEU A 57 9.15 -21.82 -2.55
N GLU A 58 8.32 -22.21 -3.52
CA GLU A 58 7.30 -21.32 -4.06
C GLU A 58 6.17 -21.15 -3.04
N ILE A 59 5.88 -19.91 -2.66
CA ILE A 59 4.80 -19.57 -1.74
C ILE A 59 3.56 -19.23 -2.56
N ARG A 60 2.56 -20.13 -2.54
CA ARG A 60 1.24 -19.92 -3.14
C ARG A 60 0.16 -20.19 -2.09
N ALA A 61 -0.92 -19.42 -2.14
CA ALA A 61 -2.05 -19.68 -1.26
C ALA A 61 -2.79 -20.96 -1.69
N LYS A 62 -3.10 -21.82 -0.72
CA LYS A 62 -3.97 -22.97 -0.97
C LYS A 62 -5.40 -22.51 -1.08
N GLU A 63 -6.17 -23.13 -1.96
CA GLU A 63 -7.60 -22.84 -2.09
C GLU A 63 -8.37 -23.00 -0.78
N SER A 64 -8.01 -23.98 0.06
CA SER A 64 -8.62 -24.18 1.38
C SER A 64 -8.45 -22.96 2.29
N ASP A 65 -7.28 -22.33 2.23
CA ASP A 65 -6.91 -21.22 3.10
C ASP A 65 -7.64 -19.95 2.62
N VAL A 66 -7.73 -19.75 1.30
CA VAL A 66 -8.55 -18.71 0.67
C VAL A 66 -10.01 -18.87 1.07
N LYS A 67 -10.60 -20.06 0.87
CA LYS A 67 -12.00 -20.35 1.22
C LYS A 67 -12.28 -20.10 2.71
N THR A 68 -11.30 -20.40 3.57
CA THR A 68 -11.39 -20.16 5.02
C THR A 68 -11.35 -18.67 5.35
N ALA A 69 -10.42 -17.91 4.75
CA ALA A 69 -10.31 -16.47 4.94
C ALA A 69 -11.59 -15.72 4.50
N LEU A 70 -12.24 -16.18 3.42
CA LEU A 70 -13.47 -15.57 2.90
C LEU A 70 -14.69 -15.77 3.82
N ASN A 71 -14.71 -16.80 4.68
CA ASN A 71 -15.89 -17.10 5.53
C ASN A 71 -16.26 -15.93 6.46
N GLY A 72 -15.27 -15.19 6.98
CA GLY A 72 -15.51 -14.04 7.87
C GLY A 72 -16.14 -12.82 7.18
N GLN A 73 -16.29 -12.85 5.86
CA GLN A 73 -16.66 -11.68 5.05
C GLN A 73 -18.07 -11.79 4.44
N ARG A 74 -18.73 -12.96 4.52
CA ARG A 74 -20.06 -13.19 3.92
C ARG A 74 -21.11 -12.19 4.40
N GLU A 75 -21.07 -11.81 5.68
CA GLU A 75 -22.02 -10.87 6.29
C GLU A 75 -21.95 -9.45 5.70
N LYS A 76 -20.86 -9.11 5.01
CA LYS A 76 -20.66 -7.81 4.36
C LYS A 76 -21.19 -7.78 2.93
N LEU A 77 -21.64 -8.92 2.39
CA LEU A 77 -22.23 -9.03 1.05
C LEU A 77 -23.73 -8.73 1.09
N SER A 78 -24.31 -8.53 -0.09
CA SER A 78 -25.73 -8.30 -0.27
C SER A 78 -26.58 -9.52 0.16
N GLY A 79 -27.88 -9.28 0.34
CA GLY A 79 -28.83 -10.32 0.73
C GLY A 79 -28.88 -11.52 -0.21
N CYS A 80 -28.59 -11.35 -1.51
CA CYS A 80 -28.60 -12.47 -2.46
C CYS A 80 -27.51 -13.50 -2.14
N VAL A 81 -26.30 -13.07 -1.76
CA VAL A 81 -25.20 -13.99 -1.38
C VAL A 81 -25.28 -14.39 0.09
N ARG A 82 -25.67 -13.45 0.96
CA ARG A 82 -25.75 -13.73 2.40
C ARG A 82 -26.83 -14.76 2.73
N ASN A 83 -27.96 -14.74 2.03
CA ASN A 83 -29.09 -15.63 2.33
C ASN A 83 -29.05 -16.96 1.55
N ASP A 84 -28.20 -17.06 0.51
CA ASP A 84 -28.05 -18.26 -0.30
C ASP A 84 -26.72 -18.96 0.01
N LEU A 85 -26.80 -20.14 0.62
CA LEU A 85 -25.61 -20.92 0.99
C LEU A 85 -24.95 -21.56 -0.22
N GLN A 86 -25.72 -21.93 -1.24
CA GLN A 86 -25.21 -22.58 -2.43
C GLN A 86 -24.43 -21.57 -3.29
N LEU A 87 -24.99 -20.38 -3.49
CA LEU A 87 -24.30 -19.28 -4.15
C LEU A 87 -23.02 -18.90 -3.39
N TRP A 88 -23.05 -18.90 -2.05
CA TRP A 88 -21.84 -18.62 -1.26
C TRP A 88 -20.74 -19.67 -1.45
N ILE A 89 -21.09 -20.95 -1.52
CA ILE A 89 -20.13 -22.03 -1.81
C ILE A 89 -19.51 -21.82 -3.19
N GLU A 90 -20.33 -21.51 -4.20
CA GLU A 90 -19.87 -21.25 -5.56
C GLU A 90 -18.94 -20.04 -5.63
N VAL A 91 -19.31 -18.91 -5.01
CA VAL A 91 -18.47 -17.70 -4.95
C VAL A 91 -17.08 -18.01 -4.38
N LYS A 92 -17.02 -18.76 -3.28
CA LYS A 92 -15.75 -19.14 -2.66
C LYS A 92 -14.90 -20.02 -3.57
N GLU A 93 -15.54 -20.98 -4.25
CA GLU A 93 -14.86 -21.87 -5.20
C GLU A 93 -14.28 -21.06 -6.36
N ARG A 94 -15.11 -20.25 -6.99
CA ARG A 94 -14.72 -19.44 -8.14
C ARG A 94 -13.63 -18.43 -7.81
N ILE A 95 -13.72 -17.75 -6.66
CA ILE A 95 -12.65 -16.85 -6.21
C ILE A 95 -11.35 -17.62 -5.98
N ALA A 96 -11.38 -18.74 -5.24
CA ALA A 96 -10.18 -19.50 -4.92
C ALA A 96 -9.45 -20.00 -6.18
N THR A 97 -10.20 -20.48 -7.16
CA THR A 97 -9.68 -20.92 -8.45
C THR A 97 -9.19 -19.74 -9.29
N ALA A 98 -9.98 -18.66 -9.37
CA ALA A 98 -9.69 -17.56 -10.27
C ALA A 98 -8.45 -16.75 -9.84
N ILE A 99 -8.13 -16.64 -8.56
CA ILE A 99 -6.94 -15.89 -8.10
C ILE A 99 -5.62 -16.67 -8.29
N ASP A 100 -5.68 -17.97 -8.58
CA ASP A 100 -4.51 -18.83 -8.84
C ASP A 100 -3.37 -18.65 -7.82
N GLY A 101 -3.68 -18.81 -6.53
CA GLY A 101 -2.69 -18.71 -5.45
C GLY A 101 -2.24 -17.29 -5.08
N MET A 102 -2.68 -16.26 -5.80
CA MET A 102 -2.42 -14.85 -5.48
C MET A 102 -3.38 -14.33 -4.42
N PHE A 103 -3.10 -14.62 -3.14
CA PHE A 103 -3.98 -14.28 -2.01
C PHE A 103 -4.40 -12.81 -1.97
N VAL A 104 -3.53 -11.89 -2.41
CA VAL A 104 -3.80 -10.45 -2.47
C VAL A 104 -5.06 -10.09 -3.27
N LEU A 105 -5.46 -10.94 -4.23
CA LEU A 105 -6.65 -10.71 -5.04
C LEU A 105 -7.96 -11.13 -4.36
N ALA A 106 -7.90 -11.96 -3.32
CA ALA A 106 -9.08 -12.59 -2.73
C ALA A 106 -10.07 -11.58 -2.13
N GLU A 107 -9.61 -10.73 -1.22
CA GLU A 107 -10.45 -9.73 -0.55
C GLU A 107 -10.93 -8.64 -1.52
N PRO A 108 -10.07 -8.04 -2.37
CA PRO A 108 -10.53 -7.05 -3.34
C PRO A 108 -11.55 -7.57 -4.36
N LEU A 109 -11.40 -8.83 -4.81
CA LEU A 109 -12.36 -9.49 -5.69
C LEU A 109 -13.69 -9.73 -4.97
N LEU A 110 -13.66 -10.24 -3.73
CA LEU A 110 -14.85 -10.38 -2.91
C LEU A 110 -15.55 -9.03 -2.70
N ASP A 111 -14.79 -7.98 -2.44
CA ASP A 111 -15.30 -6.62 -2.24
C ASP A 111 -15.95 -6.05 -3.50
N SER A 112 -15.56 -6.53 -4.69
CA SER A 112 -16.22 -6.13 -5.95
C SER A 112 -17.66 -6.65 -6.04
N LEU A 113 -17.97 -7.74 -5.31
CA LEU A 113 -19.28 -8.36 -5.26
C LEU A 113 -20.24 -7.69 -4.27
N ARG A 114 -19.75 -6.84 -3.36
CA ARG A 114 -20.61 -6.16 -2.34
C ARG A 114 -21.77 -5.37 -2.94
N GLY A 115 -21.61 -4.84 -4.16
CA GLY A 115 -22.63 -4.10 -4.88
C GLY A 115 -23.46 -4.93 -5.86
N SER A 116 -23.42 -6.26 -5.80
CA SER A 116 -24.24 -7.15 -6.63
C SER A 116 -25.56 -7.45 -5.91
N TYR A 117 -26.71 -7.21 -6.54
CA TYR A 117 -28.02 -7.35 -5.89
C TYR A 117 -28.81 -8.58 -6.37
N SER A 118 -28.33 -9.25 -7.41
CA SER A 118 -28.86 -10.53 -7.88
C SER A 118 -27.74 -11.59 -8.00
N PRO A 119 -28.06 -12.89 -7.98
CA PRO A 119 -27.09 -13.95 -8.32
C PRO A 119 -26.46 -13.74 -9.70
N ARG A 120 -27.24 -13.25 -10.66
CA ARG A 120 -26.76 -12.94 -12.00
C ARG A 120 -25.66 -11.87 -12.01
N ASP A 121 -25.81 -10.81 -11.21
CA ASP A 121 -24.78 -9.78 -11.07
C ASP A 121 -23.48 -10.32 -10.45
N VAL A 122 -23.58 -11.37 -9.63
CA VAL A 122 -22.42 -12.04 -9.02
C VAL A 122 -21.72 -12.89 -10.08
N GLU A 123 -22.48 -13.71 -10.81
CA GLU A 123 -22.00 -14.52 -11.93
C GLU A 123 -21.28 -13.66 -12.98
N ASP A 124 -21.92 -12.58 -13.44
CA ASP A 124 -21.38 -11.72 -14.49
C ASP A 124 -20.04 -11.07 -14.08
N LYS A 125 -19.88 -10.70 -12.80
CA LYS A 125 -18.62 -10.14 -12.29
C LYS A 125 -17.53 -11.19 -12.17
N LEU A 126 -17.85 -12.40 -11.70
CA LEU A 126 -16.90 -13.49 -11.62
C LEU A 126 -16.46 -13.94 -13.01
N ASP A 127 -17.40 -14.05 -13.96
CA ASP A 127 -17.12 -14.34 -15.37
C ASP A 127 -16.19 -13.29 -15.99
N ALA A 128 -16.46 -12.00 -15.75
CA ALA A 128 -15.63 -10.91 -16.27
C ALA A 128 -14.21 -10.97 -15.69
N PHE A 129 -14.07 -11.30 -14.41
CA PHE A 129 -12.77 -11.45 -13.76
C PHE A 129 -12.00 -12.67 -14.29
N GLU A 130 -12.66 -13.82 -14.43
CA GLU A 130 -12.06 -15.06 -14.93
C GLU A 130 -11.57 -14.92 -16.39
N LYS A 131 -12.30 -14.17 -17.21
CA LYS A 131 -11.93 -13.87 -18.61
C LYS A 131 -10.84 -12.80 -18.74
N SER A 132 -10.53 -12.08 -17.67
CA SER A 132 -9.53 -11.02 -17.71
C SER A 132 -8.12 -11.59 -17.89
N THR A 133 -7.40 -11.05 -18.87
CA THR A 133 -5.98 -11.36 -19.09
C THR A 133 -5.08 -10.73 -18.03
N ASP A 134 -5.55 -9.65 -17.39
CA ASP A 134 -4.84 -8.95 -16.31
C ASP A 134 -5.75 -8.86 -15.07
N LYS A 135 -5.71 -9.93 -14.27
CA LYS A 135 -6.48 -10.06 -13.04
C LYS A 135 -6.10 -9.01 -12.00
N LEU A 136 -4.82 -8.63 -11.91
CA LEU A 136 -4.34 -7.61 -10.98
C LEU A 136 -4.95 -6.25 -11.30
N SER A 137 -4.77 -5.78 -12.53
CA SER A 137 -5.30 -4.48 -12.95
C SER A 137 -6.82 -4.43 -12.85
N THR A 138 -7.51 -5.54 -13.14
CA THR A 138 -8.98 -5.63 -13.02
C THR A 138 -9.43 -5.38 -11.59
N VAL A 139 -8.78 -6.00 -10.62
CA VAL A 139 -9.10 -5.85 -9.20
C VAL A 139 -8.79 -4.44 -8.68
N TYR A 140 -7.64 -3.88 -9.05
CA TYR A 140 -7.27 -2.53 -8.61
C TYR A 140 -8.13 -1.45 -9.25
N LYS A 141 -8.47 -1.57 -10.54
CA LYS A 141 -9.44 -0.70 -11.20
C LYS A 141 -10.79 -0.76 -10.53
N ALA A 142 -11.30 -1.95 -10.22
CA ALA A 142 -12.56 -2.09 -9.50
C ALA A 142 -12.50 -1.43 -8.11
N ALA A 143 -11.36 -1.47 -7.41
CA ALA A 143 -11.18 -0.77 -6.14
C ALA A 143 -11.19 0.75 -6.31
N VAL A 144 -10.49 1.29 -7.32
CA VAL A 144 -10.50 2.73 -7.63
C VAL A 144 -11.90 3.19 -8.05
N ASP A 145 -12.62 2.44 -8.88
CA ASP A 145 -13.99 2.75 -9.28
C ASP A 145 -14.94 2.83 -8.07
N ARG A 146 -14.74 1.97 -7.07
CA ARG A 146 -15.52 2.02 -5.82
C ARG A 146 -15.25 3.30 -5.03
N ILE A 147 -14.00 3.76 -5.00
CA ILE A 147 -13.63 5.04 -4.38
C ILE A 147 -14.32 6.18 -5.13
N ASP A 148 -14.27 6.16 -6.45
CA ASP A 148 -14.79 7.23 -7.31
C ASP A 148 -16.31 7.38 -7.26
N ARG A 149 -17.04 6.29 -7.02
CA ARG A 149 -18.49 6.31 -6.83
C ARG A 149 -18.93 6.95 -5.52
N ARG A 150 -18.05 7.09 -4.52
CA ARG A 150 -18.39 7.66 -3.21
C ARG A 150 -18.12 9.17 -3.17
N LEU A 151 -18.94 9.95 -3.87
CA LEU A 151 -18.70 11.38 -4.11
C LEU A 151 -18.30 12.19 -2.87
N GLU A 152 -18.92 11.95 -1.72
CA GLU A 152 -18.64 12.68 -0.47
C GLU A 152 -17.25 12.40 0.13
N THR A 153 -16.72 11.20 -0.08
CA THR A 153 -15.45 10.74 0.54
C THR A 153 -14.34 10.50 -0.48
N ARG A 154 -14.67 10.58 -1.78
CA ARG A 154 -13.77 10.36 -2.92
C ARG A 154 -12.51 11.20 -2.81
N ASP A 155 -12.67 12.51 -2.59
CA ASP A 155 -11.52 13.43 -2.66
C ASP A 155 -10.55 13.19 -1.49
N MET A 156 -11.05 12.81 -0.31
CA MET A 156 -10.21 12.41 0.82
C MET A 156 -9.47 11.10 0.54
N ALA A 157 -10.15 10.08 0.02
CA ALA A 157 -9.54 8.79 -0.31
C ALA A 157 -8.46 8.93 -1.39
N ARG A 158 -8.74 9.71 -2.46
CA ARG A 158 -7.77 10.04 -3.50
C ARG A 158 -6.56 10.76 -2.92
N ARG A 159 -6.78 11.75 -2.05
CA ARG A 159 -5.69 12.50 -1.41
C ARG A 159 -4.78 11.59 -0.57
N VAL A 160 -5.34 10.66 0.17
CA VAL A 160 -4.56 9.66 0.94
C VAL A 160 -3.72 8.80 0.00
N LEU A 161 -4.35 8.22 -1.03
CA LEU A 161 -3.66 7.39 -2.01
C LEU A 161 -2.55 8.16 -2.72
N SER A 162 -2.81 9.39 -3.14
CA SER A 162 -1.83 10.29 -3.75
C SER A 162 -0.58 10.44 -2.90
N TRP A 163 -0.76 10.73 -1.60
CA TRP A 163 0.37 10.87 -0.68
C TRP A 163 1.16 9.59 -0.53
N ILE A 164 0.52 8.43 -0.52
CA ILE A 164 1.19 7.14 -0.34
C ILE A 164 1.90 6.69 -1.62
N ILE A 165 1.27 6.88 -2.78
CA ILE A 165 1.80 6.49 -4.09
C ILE A 165 3.06 7.28 -4.40
N HIS A 166 3.00 8.60 -4.22
CA HIS A 166 4.08 9.50 -4.62
C HIS A 166 5.13 9.74 -3.52
N ALA A 167 4.92 9.22 -2.31
CA ALA A 167 5.86 9.45 -1.21
C ALA A 167 7.27 8.98 -1.57
N ARG A 168 8.28 9.84 -1.33
CA ARG A 168 9.70 9.49 -1.54
C ARG A 168 10.23 8.51 -0.49
N ARG A 169 9.53 8.40 0.63
CA ARG A 169 9.73 7.37 1.66
C ARG A 169 8.40 7.05 2.33
N VAL A 170 8.35 5.93 3.04
CA VAL A 170 7.20 5.59 3.87
C VAL A 170 6.91 6.71 4.87
N LEU A 171 5.63 7.11 4.96
CA LEU A 171 5.16 8.16 5.86
C LEU A 171 4.68 7.55 7.17
N THR A 172 4.96 8.23 8.27
CA THR A 172 4.31 7.95 9.55
C THR A 172 2.86 8.42 9.52
N CYS A 173 2.04 7.86 10.42
CA CYS A 173 0.67 8.32 10.63
C CYS A 173 0.60 9.83 10.90
N GLN A 174 1.48 10.36 11.75
CA GLN A 174 1.46 11.78 12.10
C GLN A 174 1.84 12.69 10.91
N GLU A 175 2.81 12.27 10.09
CA GLU A 175 3.18 12.99 8.87
C GLU A 175 2.01 13.05 7.90
N LEU A 176 1.34 11.92 7.66
CA LEU A 176 0.18 11.88 6.78
C LEU A 176 -0.97 12.74 7.33
N GLN A 177 -1.24 12.71 8.65
CA GLN A 177 -2.25 13.57 9.27
C GLN A 177 -1.96 15.04 8.97
N HIS A 178 -0.73 15.50 9.24
CA HIS A 178 -0.32 16.87 8.97
C HIS A 178 -0.48 17.22 7.49
N ALA A 179 -0.09 16.30 6.58
CA ALA A 179 -0.22 16.49 5.15
C ALA A 179 -1.67 16.62 4.67
N LEU A 180 -2.59 15.85 5.26
CA LEU A 180 -4.02 15.89 4.96
C LEU A 180 -4.71 17.14 5.55
N SER A 181 -4.20 17.67 6.67
CA SER A 181 -4.74 18.86 7.35
C SER A 181 -4.42 20.19 6.65
N VAL A 182 -3.42 20.23 5.75
CA VAL A 182 -3.09 21.46 5.00
C VAL A 182 -4.17 21.74 3.96
N ARG A 183 -4.72 22.96 3.93
CA ARG A 183 -5.74 23.38 2.96
C ARG A 183 -5.14 24.24 1.86
N ALA A 184 -4.33 23.63 0.98
CA ALA A 184 -3.58 24.36 -0.05
C ALA A 184 -4.48 25.18 -1.02
N ALA A 185 -5.73 24.76 -1.25
CA ALA A 185 -6.65 25.41 -2.19
C ALA A 185 -7.56 26.49 -1.56
N SER A 186 -7.47 26.78 -0.26
CA SER A 186 -8.39 27.67 0.45
C SER A 186 -7.77 29.03 0.83
N LEU A 187 -7.85 30.02 -0.06
CA LEU A 187 -7.52 31.46 0.17
C LEU A 187 -6.05 31.73 0.60
N PRO A 188 -5.51 32.98 0.55
CA PRO A 188 -4.08 33.16 0.35
C PRO A 188 -3.26 32.67 1.55
N PHE A 189 -2.45 31.64 1.31
CA PHE A 189 -1.49 31.01 2.21
C PHE A 189 -1.99 30.80 3.64
N GLN A 190 -2.50 29.59 3.93
CA GLN A 190 -2.65 29.11 5.31
C GLN A 190 -1.33 29.36 6.05
N ARG A 191 -1.35 30.24 7.07
CA ARG A 191 -0.14 30.62 7.81
C ARG A 191 0.14 29.74 9.02
N GLN A 192 -0.83 28.91 9.41
CA GLN A 192 -0.73 27.99 10.53
C GLN A 192 -1.73 26.84 10.34
N LEU A 193 -1.39 25.67 10.90
CA LEU A 193 -2.34 24.57 11.02
C LEU A 193 -3.37 24.88 12.11
N ASP A 194 -4.65 24.74 11.78
CA ASP A 194 -5.68 24.69 12.79
C ASP A 194 -5.60 23.35 13.51
N LYS A 195 -5.54 23.37 14.85
CA LYS A 195 -5.56 22.15 15.66
C LYS A 195 -6.80 21.30 15.40
N ARG A 196 -7.92 21.90 14.97
CA ARG A 196 -9.14 21.19 14.58
C ARG A 196 -8.95 20.39 13.30
N ASP A 197 -8.14 20.89 12.36
CA ASP A 197 -7.83 20.20 11.11
C ASP A 197 -6.90 18.99 11.36
N LEU A 198 -6.15 18.97 12.47
CA LEU A 198 -5.34 17.82 12.89
C LEU A 198 -6.17 16.69 13.52
N ILE A 199 -7.45 16.91 13.83
CA ILE A 199 -8.35 15.89 14.38
C ILE A 199 -8.87 15.02 13.23
N ILE A 200 -7.95 14.30 12.57
CA ILE A 200 -8.24 13.33 11.51
C ILE A 200 -8.09 11.93 12.11
N ASN A 201 -9.19 11.18 12.13
CA ASN A 201 -9.13 9.76 12.43
C ASN A 201 -8.56 9.00 11.23
N LEU A 202 -7.26 8.69 11.26
CA LEU A 202 -6.60 8.01 10.16
C LEU A 202 -7.19 6.63 9.86
N SER A 203 -7.65 5.90 10.86
CA SER A 203 -8.26 4.58 10.64
C SER A 203 -9.53 4.69 9.80
N GLU A 204 -10.34 5.73 10.04
CA GLU A 204 -11.54 6.01 9.23
C GLU A 204 -11.15 6.43 7.81
N VAL A 205 -10.16 7.31 7.68
CA VAL A 205 -9.70 7.84 6.39
C VAL A 205 -9.06 6.74 5.52
N VAL A 206 -8.25 5.86 6.10
CA VAL A 206 -7.65 4.70 5.42
C VAL A 206 -8.73 3.72 4.97
N ALA A 207 -9.79 3.51 5.77
CA ALA A 207 -10.92 2.66 5.39
C ALA A 207 -11.67 3.15 4.14
N LEU A 208 -11.54 4.44 3.78
CA LEU A 208 -12.10 4.99 2.55
C LEU A 208 -11.39 4.46 1.29
N CYS A 209 -10.14 4.01 1.41
CA CYS A 209 -9.29 3.60 0.29
C CYS A 209 -9.58 2.17 -0.23
N ALA A 210 -10.78 1.64 0.03
CA ALA A 210 -11.26 0.35 -0.50
C ALA A 210 -10.29 -0.84 -0.30
N GLY A 211 -9.58 -0.86 0.84
CA GLY A 211 -8.63 -1.91 1.20
C GLY A 211 -7.24 -1.76 0.57
N LEU A 212 -7.00 -0.73 -0.24
CA LEU A 212 -5.71 -0.51 -0.93
C LEU A 212 -4.61 0.00 -0.01
N VAL A 213 -4.97 0.48 1.18
CA VAL A 213 -4.07 1.11 2.14
C VAL A 213 -4.21 0.40 3.48
N LEU A 214 -3.09 0.22 4.17
CA LEU A 214 -3.05 -0.27 5.54
C LEU A 214 -2.17 0.60 6.42
N ILE A 215 -2.45 0.57 7.72
CA ILE A 215 -1.62 1.15 8.77
C ILE A 215 -0.83 0.01 9.39
N SER A 216 0.50 0.08 9.36
CA SER A 216 1.37 -0.88 10.02
C SER A 216 1.35 -0.63 11.54
N PRO A 217 0.86 -1.58 12.35
CA PRO A 217 0.80 -1.39 13.81
C PRO A 217 2.19 -1.31 14.46
N GLU A 218 3.17 -1.97 13.87
CA GLU A 218 4.53 -2.08 14.40
C GLU A 218 5.33 -0.79 14.22
N SER A 219 5.22 -0.18 13.04
CA SER A 219 5.98 1.01 12.66
C SER A 219 5.17 2.30 12.71
N ASN A 220 3.86 2.22 12.94
CA ASN A 220 2.93 3.36 12.89
C ASN A 220 3.06 4.16 11.57
N THR A 221 3.18 3.43 10.47
CA THR A 221 3.32 3.96 9.12
C THR A 221 2.15 3.59 8.24
N VAL A 222 1.92 4.40 7.19
CA VAL A 222 0.85 4.18 6.22
C VAL A 222 1.46 3.77 4.89
N GLN A 223 0.96 2.66 4.32
CA GLN A 223 1.48 2.09 3.09
C GLN A 223 0.39 1.40 2.26
N LEU A 224 0.69 1.17 0.99
CA LEU A 224 -0.17 0.33 0.15
C LEU A 224 -0.24 -1.08 0.71
N MET A 225 -1.38 -1.74 0.55
CA MET A 225 -1.64 -3.07 1.09
C MET A 225 -0.64 -4.12 0.60
N HIS A 226 -0.10 -3.91 -0.61
CA HIS A 226 0.81 -4.82 -1.26
C HIS A 226 1.59 -4.10 -2.36
N HIS A 227 2.81 -4.56 -2.66
CA HIS A 227 3.66 -3.95 -3.68
C HIS A 227 3.02 -4.00 -5.10
N THR A 228 2.15 -4.97 -5.38
CA THR A 228 1.46 -5.04 -6.68
C THR A 228 0.49 -3.88 -6.87
N ALA A 229 -0.03 -3.28 -5.79
CA ALA A 229 -0.82 -2.06 -5.89
C ALA A 229 0.07 -0.88 -6.33
N ARG A 230 1.32 -0.82 -5.85
CA ARG A 230 2.29 0.19 -6.31
C ARG A 230 2.56 0.05 -7.80
N MET A 231 2.85 -1.16 -8.27
CA MET A 231 3.05 -1.43 -9.70
C MET A 231 1.87 -0.99 -10.56
N PHE A 232 0.63 -1.24 -10.11
CA PHE A 232 -0.57 -0.80 -10.82
C PHE A 232 -0.66 0.73 -10.95
N PHE A 233 -0.34 1.47 -9.88
CA PHE A 233 -0.38 2.93 -9.89
C PHE A 233 0.81 3.57 -10.62
N GLU A 234 1.93 2.86 -10.76
CA GLU A 234 3.11 3.31 -11.53
C GLU A 234 2.96 3.07 -13.04
N ASP A 235 2.09 2.15 -13.46
CA ASP A 235 1.79 1.92 -14.87
C ASP A 235 0.97 3.09 -15.45
N SER A 236 1.65 3.96 -16.20
CA SER A 236 1.07 5.11 -16.87
C SER A 236 -0.11 4.79 -17.80
N SER A 237 -0.22 3.56 -18.30
CA SER A 237 -1.33 3.12 -19.16
C SER A 237 -2.59 2.76 -18.38
N GLN A 238 -2.46 2.50 -17.08
CA GLN A 238 -3.53 2.03 -16.20
C GLN A 238 -3.89 3.04 -15.10
N GLN A 239 -2.98 3.96 -14.76
CA GLN A 239 -3.17 4.89 -13.65
C GLN A 239 -4.33 5.88 -13.92
N PRO A 240 -5.13 6.23 -12.89
CA PRO A 240 -6.12 7.29 -12.99
C PRO A 240 -5.50 8.68 -13.18
N ASP A 241 -6.17 9.58 -13.91
CA ASP A 241 -5.70 10.96 -14.17
C ASP A 241 -5.34 11.75 -12.89
N TRP A 242 -6.11 11.55 -11.82
CA TRP A 242 -5.88 12.24 -10.55
C TRP A 242 -4.57 11.82 -9.87
N VAL A 243 -4.05 10.61 -10.15
CA VAL A 243 -2.74 10.17 -9.64
C VAL A 243 -1.65 11.02 -10.28
N PHE A 244 -1.71 11.24 -11.59
CA PHE A 244 -0.72 12.05 -12.29
C PHE A 244 -0.71 13.51 -11.78
N LEU A 245 -1.89 14.11 -11.59
CA LEU A 245 -2.01 15.50 -11.14
C LEU A 245 -1.60 15.72 -9.67
N ALA A 246 -1.56 14.65 -8.88
CA ALA A 246 -1.36 14.74 -7.44
C ALA A 246 0.00 15.26 -6.99
N GLN A 247 1.05 15.09 -7.80
CA GLN A 247 2.40 15.59 -7.49
C GLN A 247 2.37 17.10 -7.23
N THR A 248 1.66 17.86 -8.09
CA THR A 248 1.50 19.32 -7.93
C THR A 248 0.82 19.69 -6.61
N ASP A 249 -0.20 18.93 -6.20
CA ASP A 249 -0.91 19.16 -4.94
C ASP A 249 -0.02 18.85 -3.73
N ILE A 250 0.79 17.80 -3.80
CA ILE A 250 1.77 17.44 -2.77
C ILE A 250 2.81 18.55 -2.62
N THR A 251 3.37 19.06 -3.73
CA THR A 251 4.31 20.18 -3.74
C THR A 251 3.70 21.42 -3.09
N ASN A 252 2.46 21.76 -3.47
CA ASN A 252 1.74 22.90 -2.88
C ASN A 252 1.51 22.73 -1.38
N VAL A 253 1.16 21.53 -0.91
CA VAL A 253 1.03 21.23 0.53
C VAL A 253 2.36 21.38 1.24
N CYS A 254 3.44 20.80 0.71
CA CYS A 254 4.78 20.91 1.30
C CYS A 254 5.24 22.37 1.40
N VAL A 255 5.12 23.15 0.33
CA VAL A 255 5.50 24.57 0.31
C VAL A 255 4.64 25.39 1.27
N THR A 256 3.34 25.14 1.33
CA THR A 256 2.43 25.80 2.28
C THR A 256 2.85 25.47 3.72
N TYR A 257 3.14 24.19 4.00
CA TYR A 257 3.58 23.74 5.31
C TYR A 257 4.88 24.42 5.74
N LEU A 258 5.88 24.47 4.87
CA LEU A 258 7.15 25.16 5.14
C LEU A 258 7.00 26.67 5.31
N SER A 259 5.90 27.25 4.82
CA SER A 259 5.61 28.69 4.90
C SER A 259 4.87 29.09 6.18
N PHE A 260 4.59 28.17 7.10
CA PHE A 260 3.91 28.48 8.35
C PHE A 260 4.70 29.40 9.27
N ASP A 261 3.98 30.23 10.02
CA ASP A 261 4.55 31.26 10.90
C ASP A 261 5.46 30.69 11.99
N VAL A 262 5.23 29.43 12.41
CA VAL A 262 6.09 28.72 13.37
C VAL A 262 7.55 28.60 12.88
N PHE A 263 7.78 28.59 11.57
CA PHE A 263 9.11 28.49 10.96
C PHE A 263 9.75 29.86 10.69
N LYS A 264 9.02 30.97 10.87
CA LYS A 264 9.56 32.33 10.68
C LYS A 264 10.43 32.81 11.84
N ASN A 265 10.38 32.13 12.99
CA ASN A 265 11.08 32.52 14.22
C ASN A 265 12.61 32.30 14.18
N GLY A 266 13.17 31.93 13.03
CA GLY A 266 14.61 31.70 12.86
C GLY A 266 15.07 30.33 13.36
N PRO A 267 16.40 30.10 13.42
CA PRO A 267 16.97 28.84 13.87
C PRO A 267 16.67 28.57 15.35
N CYS A 268 16.56 27.30 15.73
CA CYS A 268 16.55 26.92 17.15
C CYS A 268 17.93 27.17 17.76
N LEU A 269 17.97 27.67 19.00
CA LEU A 269 19.21 27.98 19.70
C LEU A 269 19.74 26.77 20.49
N THR A 270 18.87 25.79 20.75
CA THR A 270 19.18 24.56 21.47
C THR A 270 18.64 23.33 20.76
N ASP A 271 19.25 22.17 21.04
CA ASP A 271 18.80 20.87 20.51
C ASP A 271 17.40 20.51 21.03
N ASP A 272 17.05 20.91 22.25
CA ASP A 272 15.72 20.69 22.82
C ASP A 272 14.64 21.48 22.08
N GLU A 273 14.89 22.76 21.78
CA GLU A 273 13.99 23.59 20.96
C GLU A 273 13.82 23.03 19.55
N PHE A 274 14.90 22.51 18.97
CA PHE A 274 14.86 21.87 17.67
C PHE A 274 14.03 20.58 17.70
N SER A 275 14.29 19.72 18.67
CA SER A 275 13.58 18.45 18.87
C SER A 275 12.09 18.68 19.10
N GLU A 276 11.73 19.65 19.94
CA GLU A 276 10.33 19.99 20.20
C GLU A 276 9.64 20.57 18.96
N ARG A 277 10.35 21.40 18.18
CA ARG A 277 9.80 21.93 16.91
C ARG A 277 9.52 20.82 15.91
N LEU A 278 10.41 19.83 15.78
CA LEU A 278 10.20 18.66 14.93
C LEU A 278 9.03 17.80 15.43
N ARG A 279 8.94 17.57 16.74
CA ARG A 279 7.86 16.79 17.37
C ARG A 279 6.48 17.43 17.13
N LEU A 280 6.40 18.76 17.19
CA LEU A 280 5.16 19.50 16.95
C LEU A 280 4.83 19.66 15.45
N ASN A 281 5.81 19.42 14.57
CA ASN A 281 5.66 19.57 13.13
C ASN A 281 6.19 18.33 12.37
N PRO A 282 5.58 17.15 12.52
CA PRO A 282 6.10 15.89 11.99
C PRO A 282 6.38 15.90 10.48
N LEU A 283 5.55 16.60 9.69
CA LEU A 283 5.74 16.68 8.23
C LEU A 283 6.95 17.56 7.82
N TYR A 284 7.52 18.37 8.72
CA TYR A 284 8.56 19.35 8.37
C TYR A 284 9.76 18.70 7.67
N GLY A 285 10.28 17.60 8.24
CA GLY A 285 11.46 16.92 7.68
C GLY A 285 11.20 16.35 6.29
N TYR A 286 10.02 15.74 6.08
CA TYR A 286 9.61 15.26 4.77
C TYR A 286 9.48 16.42 3.77
N ALA A 287 8.71 17.45 4.12
CA ALA A 287 8.44 18.58 3.25
C ALA A 287 9.74 19.30 2.86
N ALA A 288 10.64 19.56 3.81
CA ALA A 288 11.89 20.27 3.55
C ALA A 288 12.83 19.53 2.60
N LEU A 289 12.86 18.20 2.66
CA LEU A 289 13.74 17.37 1.84
C LEU A 289 13.16 17.10 0.45
N TYR A 290 11.85 16.84 0.34
CA TYR A 290 11.28 16.22 -0.86
C TYR A 290 10.35 17.13 -1.67
N TRP A 291 10.02 18.34 -1.21
CA TRP A 291 9.06 19.21 -1.92
C TRP A 291 9.43 19.47 -3.39
N GLY A 292 10.73 19.62 -3.71
CA GLY A 292 11.20 19.89 -5.06
C GLY A 292 11.36 18.66 -5.95
N GLU A 293 11.23 17.46 -5.36
CA GLU A 293 11.20 16.20 -6.11
C GLU A 293 9.78 15.82 -6.55
N HIS A 294 8.76 16.45 -5.98
CA HIS A 294 7.36 16.31 -6.36
C HIS A 294 7.02 17.29 -7.49
#